data_AF-A0A2A5HDZ0-F1
#
_entry.id   AF-A0A2A5HDZ0-F1
#
_cell.length_a   1.000
_cell.length_b   1.000
_cell.length_c   1.000
_cell.angle_alpha   90.00
_cell.angle_beta   90.00
_cell.angle_gamma   90.00
#
_symmetry.space_group_name_H-M   'P 1'
#
loop_
_entity.id
_entity.type
_entity.pdbx_description
1 polymer ?
#
loop_
_entity_poly.entity_id
_entity_poly.type
_entity_poly.pdbx_seq_one_letter_code
_entity_poly.pdbx_strand_id
1 'polypeptide(L)'
;MIVNDINLSLATWALGLEQAKANVAANNIANANVSGSIREVRFEQLLSDVAKAVQSGDNTGAMSLFKQEIVSHETTGTTLFNGVALDNEVAELSAAQGRYRVIAEALSRQFGLMSLATRGR
;
A
#
# COMPACT_ATOMS: atom_id res chain seq x y z
N MET A 1 20.65 8.44 12.66
CA MET A 1 20.38 7.07 12.16
C MET A 1 18.88 6.75 12.07
N ILE A 2 18.04 7.29 12.97
CA ILE A 2 16.58 7.03 13.07
C ILE A 2 15.76 7.38 11.81
N VAL A 3 16.17 8.38 11.02
CA VAL A 3 15.41 8.84 9.83
C VAL A 3 15.41 7.81 8.69
N ASN A 4 16.44 6.97 8.59
CA ASN A 4 16.54 5.98 7.50
C ASN A 4 15.59 4.79 7.73
N ASP A 5 15.39 4.39 8.99
CA ASP A 5 14.54 3.24 9.36
C ASP A 5 13.05 3.52 9.14
N ILE A 6 12.62 4.77 9.34
CA ILE A 6 11.23 5.21 9.09
C ILE A 6 10.92 5.22 7.60
N ASN A 7 11.84 5.74 6.78
CA ASN A 7 11.67 5.76 5.32
C ASN A 7 11.60 4.35 4.73
N LEU A 8 12.41 3.42 5.23
CA LEU A 8 12.35 2.03 4.81
C LEU A 8 11.03 1.37 5.22
N SER A 9 10.60 1.57 6.47
CA SER A 9 9.36 1.00 6.98
C SER A 9 8.13 1.54 6.23
N LEU A 10 8.11 2.84 5.95
CA LEU A 10 7.13 3.52 5.11
C LEU A 10 7.06 2.91 3.71
N ALA A 11 8.22 2.72 3.08
CA ALA A 11 8.29 2.20 1.73
C ALA A 11 7.87 0.73 1.66
N THR A 12 8.25 -0.10 2.63
CA THR A 12 7.78 -1.50 2.72
C THR A 12 6.28 -1.58 2.97
N TRP A 13 5.74 -0.67 3.79
CA TRP A 13 4.31 -0.58 4.03
C TRP A 13 3.56 -0.12 2.78
N ALA A 14 4.07 0.90 2.07
CA ALA A 14 3.51 1.36 0.81
C ALA A 14 3.53 0.28 -0.28
N LEU A 15 4.57 -0.56 -0.34
CA LEU A 15 4.59 -1.73 -1.22
C LEU A 15 3.47 -2.72 -0.87
N GLY A 16 3.32 -3.06 0.41
CA GLY A 16 2.27 -3.95 0.86
C GLY A 16 0.87 -3.38 0.57
N LEU A 17 0.71 -2.06 0.66
CA LEU A 17 -0.53 -1.35 0.36
C LEU A 17 -0.91 -1.50 -1.11
N GLU A 18 0.02 -1.19 -2.01
CA GLU A 18 -0.22 -1.31 -3.45
C GLU A 18 -0.45 -2.78 -3.85
N GLN A 19 0.21 -3.72 -3.18
CA GLN A 19 -0.05 -5.15 -3.37
C GLN A 19 -1.47 -5.55 -2.90
N ALA A 20 -1.94 -5.06 -1.76
CA ALA A 20 -3.28 -5.33 -1.27
C ALA A 20 -4.36 -4.75 -2.20
N LYS A 21 -4.15 -3.52 -2.68
CA LYS A 21 -5.02 -2.91 -3.70
C LYS A 21 -5.11 -3.75 -4.97
N ALA A 22 -3.96 -4.19 -5.49
CA ALA A 22 -3.91 -5.06 -6.65
C ALA A 22 -4.64 -6.39 -6.39
N ASN A 23 -4.47 -7.00 -5.23
CA ASN A 23 -5.16 -8.24 -4.86
C ASN A 23 -6.68 -8.05 -4.76
N VAL A 24 -7.14 -6.94 -4.19
CA VAL A 24 -8.58 -6.65 -4.11
C VAL A 24 -9.18 -6.39 -5.48
N ALA A 25 -8.55 -5.58 -6.32
CA ALA A 25 -9.01 -5.35 -7.68
C ALA A 25 -9.04 -6.66 -8.49
N ALA A 26 -8.01 -7.50 -8.38
CA ALA A 26 -7.98 -8.82 -9.01
C ALA A 26 -9.11 -9.74 -8.53
N ASN A 27 -9.41 -9.74 -7.22
CA ASN A 27 -10.53 -10.48 -6.67
C ASN A 27 -11.88 -9.95 -7.16
N ASN A 28 -12.05 -8.64 -7.27
CA ASN A 28 -13.28 -8.03 -7.79
C ASN A 28 -13.47 -8.37 -9.27
N ILE A 29 -12.41 -8.34 -10.08
CA ILE A 29 -12.43 -8.76 -11.49
C ILE A 29 -12.81 -10.25 -11.60
N ALA A 30 -12.18 -11.12 -10.81
CA ALA A 30 -12.45 -12.56 -10.83
C ALA A 30 -13.90 -12.89 -10.43
N ASN A 31 -14.48 -12.11 -9.51
CA ASN A 31 -15.83 -12.29 -9.02
C ASN A 31 -16.87 -11.38 -9.70
N ALA A 32 -16.51 -10.66 -10.77
CA ALA A 32 -17.38 -9.65 -11.38
C ALA A 32 -18.73 -10.21 -11.88
N ASN A 33 -18.78 -11.50 -12.22
CA ASN A 33 -19.99 -12.20 -12.69
C ASN A 33 -20.69 -13.02 -11.59
N VAL A 34 -20.21 -12.98 -10.35
CA VAL A 34 -20.77 -13.70 -9.21
C VAL A 34 -21.53 -12.71 -8.33
N SER A 35 -22.79 -12.97 -8.03
CA SER A 35 -23.55 -12.16 -7.08
C SER A 35 -22.87 -12.20 -5.71
N GLY A 36 -22.35 -11.06 -5.25
CA GLY A 36 -21.59 -10.98 -4.01
C GLY A 36 -21.19 -9.56 -3.64
N SER A 37 -20.52 -9.44 -2.50
CA SER A 37 -20.02 -8.17 -1.98
C SER A 37 -18.67 -7.81 -2.60
N ILE A 38 -18.47 -6.53 -2.87
CA ILE A 38 -17.22 -6.00 -3.41
C ILE A 38 -16.25 -5.78 -2.27
N ARG A 39 -14.97 -6.08 -2.47
CA ARG A 39 -13.94 -5.73 -1.50
C ARG A 39 -13.39 -4.36 -1.83
N GLU A 40 -13.18 -3.56 -0.81
CA GLU A 40 -12.53 -2.26 -0.92
C GLU A 40 -11.46 -2.17 0.14
N VAL A 41 -10.43 -1.39 -0.16
CA VAL A 41 -9.32 -1.21 0.75
C VAL A 41 -9.29 0.26 1.16
N ARG A 42 -9.63 0.55 2.43
CA ARG A 42 -9.71 1.94 2.92
C ARG A 42 -8.51 2.25 3.79
N PHE A 43 -7.56 2.99 3.21
CA PHE A 43 -6.32 3.39 3.87
C PHE A 43 -6.19 4.91 4.03
N GLU A 44 -7.15 5.69 3.55
CA GLU A 44 -7.09 7.16 3.57
C GLU A 44 -6.94 7.70 4.99
N GLN A 45 -7.64 7.08 5.95
CA GLN A 45 -7.55 7.42 7.36
C GLN A 45 -6.18 7.08 7.94
N LEU A 46 -5.66 5.87 7.68
CA LEU A 46 -4.35 5.48 8.20
C LEU A 46 -3.23 6.35 7.62
N LEU A 47 -3.31 6.71 6.33
CA LEU A 47 -2.34 7.56 5.65
C LEU A 47 -2.40 9.01 6.18
N SER A 48 -3.60 9.51 6.47
CA SER A 48 -3.82 10.78 7.17
C SER A 48 -3.19 10.78 8.58
N ASP A 49 -3.40 9.71 9.34
CA ASP A 49 -2.95 9.63 10.73
C ASP A 49 -1.43 9.46 10.82
N VAL A 50 -0.86 8.71 9.89
CA VAL A 50 0.58 8.64 9.65
C VAL A 50 1.15 10.02 9.29
N ALA A 51 0.55 10.73 8.34
CA ALA A 51 1.04 12.04 7.91
C ALA A 51 1.04 13.05 9.07
N LYS A 52 0.00 13.01 9.92
CA LYS A 52 -0.08 13.81 11.15
C LYS A 52 1.00 13.44 12.16
N ALA A 53 1.24 12.14 12.38
CA ALA A 53 2.28 11.67 13.30
C ALA A 53 3.70 12.04 12.85
N VAL A 54 3.96 11.98 11.54
CA VAL A 54 5.24 12.45 10.97
C VAL A 54 5.38 13.96 11.11
N GLN A 55 4.32 14.74 10.84
CA GLN A 55 4.35 16.21 11.01
C GLN A 55 4.53 16.65 12.46
N SER A 56 4.00 15.92 13.43
CA SER A 56 4.16 16.21 14.85
C SER A 56 5.53 15.78 15.42
N GLY A 57 6.36 15.12 14.60
CA GLY A 57 7.65 14.56 15.04
C GLY A 57 7.51 13.26 15.85
N ASP A 58 6.30 12.71 15.98
CA ASP A 58 6.05 11.41 16.61
C ASP A 58 6.33 10.26 15.63
N ASN A 59 7.61 10.10 15.36
CA ASN A 59 8.13 9.03 14.52
C ASN A 59 7.82 7.62 15.06
N THR A 60 7.62 7.48 16.38
CA THR A 60 7.35 6.20 17.03
C THR A 60 5.86 5.82 16.88
N GLY A 61 4.96 6.79 17.05
CA GLY A 61 3.54 6.64 16.76
C GLY A 61 3.28 6.38 15.28
N ALA A 62 3.98 7.08 14.38
CA ALA A 62 3.94 6.79 12.95
C ALA A 62 4.37 5.34 12.65
N MET A 63 5.45 4.87 13.28
CA MET A 63 5.94 3.50 13.13
C MET A 63 4.94 2.45 13.64
N SER A 64 4.25 2.74 14.74
CA SER A 64 3.21 1.89 15.32
C SER A 64 2.03 1.70 14.37
N LEU A 65 1.63 2.74 13.65
CA LEU A 65 0.53 2.68 12.67
C LEU A 65 0.88 1.77 11.48
N PHE A 66 2.15 1.71 11.06
CA PHE A 66 2.60 0.80 9.99
C PHE A 66 2.71 -0.67 10.41
N LYS A 67 2.75 -0.96 11.71
CA LYS A 67 2.81 -2.34 12.21
C LYS A 67 1.46 -3.04 12.21
N GLN A 68 0.36 -2.31 12.02
CA GLN A 68 -0.94 -2.95 11.79
C GLN A 68 -0.94 -3.65 10.44
N GLU A 69 -1.44 -4.89 10.42
CA GLU A 69 -1.55 -5.67 9.20
C GLU A 69 -2.43 -4.94 8.19
N ILE A 70 -1.94 -4.87 6.96
CA ILE A 70 -2.65 -4.26 5.82
C ILE A 70 -4.00 -4.95 5.61
N VAL A 71 -4.09 -6.24 5.92
CA VAL A 71 -5.32 -7.03 5.89
C VAL A 71 -6.41 -6.50 6.83
N SER A 72 -6.07 -5.83 7.94
CA SER A 72 -7.07 -5.29 8.87
C SER A 72 -7.82 -4.08 8.34
N HIS A 73 -7.45 -3.57 7.15
CA HIS A 73 -8.04 -2.41 6.50
C HIS A 73 -8.79 -2.78 5.20
N GLU A 74 -8.81 -4.07 4.85
CA GLU A 74 -9.72 -4.57 3.84
C GLU A 74 -11.14 -4.52 4.41
N THR A 75 -11.98 -3.69 3.82
CA THR A 75 -13.41 -3.66 4.12
C THR A 75 -14.17 -4.42 3.05
N THR A 76 -15.18 -5.17 3.47
CA THR A 76 -16.14 -5.71 2.52
C THR A 76 -17.18 -4.62 2.28
N GLY A 77 -17.11 -3.99 1.10
CA GLY A 77 -18.06 -2.98 0.66
C GLY A 77 -19.47 -3.54 0.49
N THR A 78 -20.45 -2.63 0.51
CA THR A 78 -21.87 -2.94 0.34
C THR A 78 -22.12 -3.53 -1.04
N THR A 79 -22.92 -4.59 -1.10
CA THR A 79 -23.38 -5.27 -2.32
C THR A 79 -23.79 -4.26 -3.38
N LEU A 80 -23.01 -4.14 -4.47
CA LEU A 80 -23.43 -3.34 -5.62
C LEU A 80 -24.56 -4.08 -6.32
N PHE A 81 -25.79 -3.56 -6.16
CA PHE A 81 -26.94 -3.94 -6.98
C PHE A 81 -26.71 -3.75 -8.50
N ASN A 82 -25.64 -3.05 -8.89
CA ASN A 82 -25.26 -2.74 -10.28
C ASN A 82 -24.00 -3.48 -10.78
N GLY A 83 -23.50 -4.48 -10.05
CA GLY A 83 -22.30 -5.22 -10.47
C GLY A 83 -21.01 -4.40 -10.35
N VAL A 84 -19.87 -5.08 -10.49
CA VAL A 84 -18.54 -4.47 -10.48
C VAL A 84 -18.31 -3.70 -11.78
N ALA A 85 -17.91 -2.43 -11.69
CA ALA A 85 -17.42 -1.68 -12.86
C ALA A 85 -16.02 -2.19 -13.24
N LEU A 86 -15.97 -3.27 -14.04
CA LEU A 86 -14.75 -3.98 -14.44
C LEU A 86 -13.66 -3.04 -14.98
N ASP A 87 -14.02 -2.04 -15.78
CA ASP A 87 -13.05 -1.07 -16.32
C ASP A 87 -12.33 -0.29 -15.22
N ASN A 88 -13.04 0.06 -14.14
CA ASN A 88 -12.46 0.76 -13.00
C ASN A 88 -11.52 -0.16 -12.21
N GLU A 89 -11.89 -1.42 -12.00
CA GLU A 89 -11.03 -2.39 -11.31
C GLU A 89 -9.76 -2.72 -12.11
N VAL A 90 -9.87 -2.84 -13.43
CA VAL A 90 -8.70 -3.03 -14.31
C VAL A 90 -7.78 -1.80 -14.28
N ALA A 91 -8.36 -0.60 -14.26
CA ALA A 91 -7.61 0.64 -14.12
C ALA A 91 -6.90 0.72 -12.76
N GLU A 92 -7.58 0.42 -11.66
CA GLU A 92 -6.98 0.42 -10.31
C GLU A 92 -5.91 -0.66 -10.17
N LEU A 93 -6.14 -1.87 -10.70
CA LEU A 93 -5.14 -2.94 -10.73
C LEU A 93 -3.86 -2.48 -11.46
N SER A 94 -4.02 -1.88 -12.64
CA SER A 94 -2.90 -1.37 -13.44
C SER A 94 -2.17 -0.23 -12.73
N ALA A 95 -2.92 0.69 -12.11
CA ALA A 95 -2.35 1.79 -11.35
C ALA A 95 -1.58 1.31 -10.12
N ALA A 96 -2.14 0.36 -9.36
CA ALA A 96 -1.52 -0.20 -8.17
C ALA A 96 -0.23 -0.96 -8.50
N GLN A 97 -0.24 -1.79 -9.54
CA GLN A 97 0.96 -2.48 -10.03
C GLN A 97 2.05 -1.49 -10.51
N GLY A 98 1.65 -0.41 -11.19
CA GLY A 98 2.55 0.66 -11.59
C GLY A 98 3.22 1.33 -10.40
N ARG A 99 2.43 1.73 -9.39
CA ARG A 99 2.93 2.35 -8.15
C ARG A 99 3.87 1.42 -7.39
N TYR A 100 3.49 0.14 -7.25
CA TYR A 100 4.33 -0.88 -6.63
C TYR A 100 5.72 -0.94 -7.29
N ARG A 101 5.76 -1.02 -8.63
CA ARG A 101 7.02 -1.11 -9.39
C ARG A 101 7.91 0.12 -9.16
N VAL A 102 7.33 1.31 -9.18
CA VAL A 102 8.08 2.56 -8.95
C VAL A 102 8.68 2.58 -7.54
N ILE A 103 7.92 2.21 -6.52
CA ILE A 103 8.40 2.15 -5.12
C ILE A 103 9.51 1.11 -4.99
N ALA A 104 9.34 -0.07 -5.60
CA ALA A 104 10.33 -1.15 -5.56
C ALA A 104 11.64 -0.76 -6.24
N GLU A 105 11.58 -0.05 -7.38
CA GLU A 105 12.76 0.47 -8.08
C GLU A 105 13.47 1.55 -7.26
N ALA A 106 12.74 2.44 -6.60
CA ALA A 106 13.32 3.46 -5.73
C ALA A 106 14.05 2.84 -4.53
N LEU A 107 13.42 1.87 -3.87
CA LEU A 107 14.03 1.09 -2.78
C LEU A 107 15.29 0.36 -3.23
N SER A 108 15.23 -0.31 -4.38
CA SER A 108 16.37 -1.05 -4.93
C SER A 108 17.57 -0.14 -5.19
N ARG A 109 17.34 1.08 -5.71
CA ARG A 109 18.39 2.10 -5.89
C ARG A 109 18.98 2.56 -4.56
N GLN A 110 18.14 2.82 -3.56
CA GLN A 110 18.58 3.24 -2.23
C GLN A 110 19.46 2.17 -1.55
N PHE A 111 19.06 0.89 -1.62
CA PHE A 111 19.88 -0.21 -1.11
C PHE A 111 21.17 -0.39 -1.92
N GLY A 112 21.13 -0.20 -3.23
CA GLY A 112 22.33 -0.20 -4.08
C GLY A 112 23.36 0.84 -3.61
N LEU A 113 22.91 2.08 -3.38
CA LEU A 113 23.75 3.16 -2.86
C LEU A 113 24.29 2.87 -1.44
N MET A 114 23.46 2.32 -0.56
CA MET A 114 23.87 1.95 0.80
C MET A 114 24.90 0.80 0.81
N SER A 115 24.73 -0.19 -0.08
CA SER A 115 25.68 -1.29 -0.24
C SER A 115 27.03 -0.80 -0.79
N LEU A 116 27.02 0.20 -1.67
CA LEU A 116 28.23 0.81 -2.20
C LEU A 116 28.96 1.63 -1.13
N ALA A 117 28.22 2.41 -0.33
CA ALA A 117 28.78 3.19 0.77
C ALA A 117 29.37 2.32 1.89
N THR A 118 28.84 1.12 2.10
CA THR A 118 29.34 0.17 3.11
C THR A 118 30.46 -0.74 2.61
N ARG A 119 30.48 -1.08 1.31
CA ARG A 119 31.58 -1.83 0.67
C ARG A 119 32.73 -0.95 0.20
N GLY A 120 32.58 0.38 0.18
CA GLY A 120 33.62 1.35 -0.13
C GLY A 120 34.70 1.44 0.94
N ARG A 121 35.48 0.35 1.08
CA ARG A 121 36.88 0.31 1.53
C ARG A 121 37.67 -0.53 0.55
#